data_AF-A0A923T8W5-F1
#
_entry.id   AF-A0A923T8W5-F1
#
_cell.length_a   1.000
_cell.length_b   1.000
_cell.length_c   1.000
_cell.angle_alpha   90.00
_cell.angle_beta   90.00
_cell.angle_gamma   90.00
#
_symmetry.space_group_name_H-M   'P 1'
#
loop_
_entity.id
_entity.type
_entity.pdbx_description
1 polymer ?
#
loop_
_entity_poly.entity_id
_entity_poly.type
_entity_poly.pdbx_seq_one_letter_code
_entity_poly.pdbx_strand_id
1 'polypeptide(L)'
;MAIKQTPDPLKALWLKLPPYLRNRYFLALVAFTFFMIFIDRHDVLTQFKLHSTVNRLESDLENYDALIGKAETEKLEMERNRESFARESYFMQKDDEDVFIIVEAPAE
;
A
#
# COMPACT_ATOMS: atom_id res chain seq x y z
N MET A 1 -55.72 46.19 8.05
CA MET A 1 -55.34 44.88 7.48
C MET A 1 -54.17 44.33 8.27
N ALA A 2 -54.31 43.15 8.89
CA ALA A 2 -53.19 42.49 9.58
C ALA A 2 -52.48 41.54 8.61
N ILE A 3 -51.18 41.76 8.42
CA ILE A 3 -50.33 40.91 7.56
C ILE A 3 -50.11 39.60 8.33
N LYS A 4 -50.70 38.50 7.85
CA LYS A 4 -50.55 37.18 8.45
C LYS A 4 -49.16 36.65 8.10
N GLN A 5 -48.26 36.66 9.08
CA GLN A 5 -46.92 36.10 8.91
C GLN A 5 -47.02 34.58 8.63
N THR A 6 -46.37 34.13 7.56
CA THR A 6 -46.31 32.72 7.17
C THR A 6 -45.32 31.95 8.05
N PRO A 7 -45.57 30.67 8.36
CA PRO A 7 -44.65 29.88 9.16
C PRO A 7 -43.37 29.57 8.35
N ASP A 8 -42.21 29.98 8.88
CA ASP A 8 -40.90 29.70 8.27
C ASP A 8 -40.59 28.19 8.34
N PRO A 9 -40.45 27.49 7.21
CA PRO A 9 -40.22 26.04 7.20
C PRO A 9 -38.88 25.67 7.85
N LEU A 10 -37.90 26.58 7.81
CA LEU A 10 -36.59 26.41 8.44
C LEU A 10 -36.67 26.39 9.97
N LYS A 11 -37.56 27.20 10.56
CA LYS A 11 -37.75 27.23 12.03
C LYS A 11 -38.38 25.94 12.53
N ALA A 12 -39.31 25.36 11.76
CA ALA A 12 -39.93 24.07 12.09
C ALA A 12 -38.89 22.93 12.11
N LEU A 13 -37.94 22.95 11.17
CA LEU A 13 -36.84 21.98 11.15
C LEU A 13 -35.88 22.17 12.33
N TRP A 14 -35.57 23.42 12.68
CA TRP A 14 -34.71 23.79 13.82
C TRP A 14 -35.31 23.40 15.19
N LEU A 15 -36.63 23.50 15.32
CA LEU A 15 -37.37 23.10 16.54
C LEU A 15 -37.47 21.57 16.70
N LYS A 16 -37.35 20.81 15.61
CA LYS A 16 -37.32 19.33 15.65
C LYS A 16 -35.98 18.75 16.10
N LEU A 17 -34.91 19.54 16.12
CA LEU A 17 -33.59 19.08 16.54
C LEU A 17 -33.50 18.99 18.07
N PRO A 18 -32.82 17.95 18.62
CA PRO A 18 -32.57 17.83 20.05
C PRO A 18 -31.86 19.08 20.62
N PRO A 19 -32.13 19.47 21.88
CA PRO A 19 -31.62 20.71 22.47
C PRO A 19 -30.08 20.79 22.51
N TYR A 20 -29.39 19.66 22.60
CA TYR A 20 -27.92 19.59 22.58
C TYR A 20 -27.33 20.03 21.23
N LEU A 21 -27.98 19.70 20.11
CA LEU A 21 -27.54 20.10 18.76
C LEU A 21 -27.83 21.58 18.45
N ARG A 22 -28.71 22.22 19.22
CA ARG A 22 -29.00 23.66 19.11
C ARG A 22 -27.99 24.54 19.85
N ASN A 23 -27.13 23.94 20.67
CA ASN A 23 -26.12 24.67 21.41
C ASN A 23 -25.02 25.19 20.46
N ARG A 24 -24.84 26.51 20.40
CA ARG A 24 -23.80 27.17 19.59
C ARG A 24 -22.39 26.64 19.89
N TYR A 25 -22.10 26.26 21.13
CA TYR A 25 -20.80 25.70 21.52
C TYR A 25 -20.61 24.27 20.99
N PHE A 26 -21.69 23.48 20.95
CA PHE A 26 -21.66 22.13 20.38
C PHE A 26 -21.46 22.19 18.87
N LEU A 27 -22.19 23.06 18.17
CA LEU A 27 -22.01 23.26 16.73
C LEU A 27 -20.61 23.76 16.38
N ALA A 28 -20.06 24.69 17.18
CA ALA A 28 -18.69 25.15 17.01
C ALA A 28 -17.66 24.03 17.22
N LEU A 29 -17.85 23.18 18.23
CA LEU A 29 -17.00 22.02 18.48
C LEU A 29 -17.08 21.02 17.33
N VAL A 30 -18.28 20.65 16.88
CA VAL A 30 -18.47 19.73 15.76
C VAL A 30 -17.84 20.29 14.47
N ALA A 31 -18.03 21.58 14.18
CA ALA A 31 -17.43 22.22 13.03
C ALA A 31 -15.89 22.23 13.12
N PHE A 32 -15.35 22.52 14.31
CA PHE A 32 -13.90 22.49 14.56
C PHE A 32 -13.32 21.09 14.42
N THR A 33 -13.97 20.08 15.00
CA THR A 33 -13.55 18.67 14.88
C THR A 33 -13.65 18.19 13.44
N PHE A 34 -14.72 18.54 12.72
CA PHE A 34 -14.85 18.24 11.30
C PHE A 34 -13.72 18.90 10.49
N PHE A 35 -13.40 20.16 10.76
CA PHE A 35 -12.30 20.86 10.10
C PHE A 35 -10.95 20.17 10.37
N MET A 36 -10.69 19.74 11.62
CA MET A 36 -9.48 19.00 11.96
C MET A 36 -9.40 17.61 11.29
N ILE A 37 -10.54 16.94 11.10
CA ILE A 37 -10.56 15.60 10.47
C ILE A 37 -10.39 15.70 8.94
N PHE A 38 -11.04 16.68 8.30
CA PHE A 38 -11.16 16.74 6.83
C PHE A 38 -10.28 17.78 6.14
N ILE A 39 -9.94 18.90 6.79
CA ILE A 39 -9.24 20.02 6.14
C ILE A 39 -7.79 20.12 6.63
N ASP A 40 -7.51 19.70 7.87
CA ASP A 40 -6.16 19.73 8.41
C ASP A 40 -5.22 18.72 7.70
N ARG A 41 -3.92 19.01 7.73
CA ARG A 41 -2.85 18.25 7.05
C ARG A 41 -2.73 16.80 7.55
N HIS A 42 -3.33 16.48 8.69
CA HIS A 42 -3.38 15.15 9.28
C HIS A 42 -4.59 14.31 8.82
N ASP A 43 -4.94 14.38 7.54
CA ASP A 43 -6.00 13.53 6.97
C ASP A 43 -5.67 12.04 7.19
N VAL A 44 -6.65 11.30 7.70
CA VAL A 44 -6.61 9.85 7.93
C VAL A 44 -6.20 9.09 6.67
N LEU A 45 -6.62 9.54 5.50
CA LEU A 45 -6.25 8.94 4.21
C LEU A 45 -4.74 9.02 3.96
N THR A 46 -4.13 10.14 4.32
CA THR A 46 -2.69 10.34 4.16
C THR A 46 -1.93 9.40 5.10
N GLN A 47 -2.37 9.27 6.35
CA GLN A 47 -1.75 8.34 7.30
C GLN A 47 -1.87 6.88 6.85
N PHE A 48 -3.04 6.47 6.33
CA PHE A 48 -3.21 5.12 5.82
C PHE A 48 -2.26 4.81 4.65
N LYS A 49 -2.11 5.74 3.70
CA LYS A 49 -1.15 5.61 2.60
C LYS A 49 0.29 5.54 3.10
N LEU A 50 0.64 6.34 4.10
CA LEU A 50 1.98 6.35 4.68
C LEU A 50 2.29 5.00 5.34
N HIS A 51 1.35 4.46 6.11
CA HIS A 51 1.49 3.15 6.73
C HIS A 51 1.65 2.03 5.70
N SER A 52 0.83 2.02 4.64
CA SER A 52 1.00 1.08 3.54
C SER A 52 2.36 1.23 2.84
N THR A 53 2.90 2.44 2.75
CA THR A 53 4.22 2.69 2.16
C THR A 53 5.32 2.13 3.05
N VAL A 54 5.22 2.30 4.36
CA VAL A 54 6.16 1.73 5.34
C VAL A 54 6.20 0.21 5.22
N ASN A 55 5.05 -0.45 5.27
CA ASN A 55 4.98 -1.91 5.19
C ASN A 55 5.55 -2.43 3.85
N ARG A 56 5.33 -1.71 2.75
CA ARG A 56 5.93 -2.05 1.45
C ARG A 56 7.45 -1.91 1.49
N LEU A 57 7.98 -0.83 2.06
CA LEU A 57 9.43 -0.63 2.16
C LEU A 57 10.10 -1.68 3.04
N GLU A 58 9.46 -2.09 4.13
CA GLU A 58 9.94 -3.18 4.98
C GLU A 58 9.98 -4.51 4.22
N SER A 59 8.91 -4.84 3.49
CA SER A 59 8.89 -6.03 2.64
C SER A 59 9.93 -5.98 1.52
N ASP A 60 10.11 -4.81 0.88
CA ASP A 60 11.15 -4.60 -0.14
C ASP A 60 12.54 -4.85 0.47
N LEU A 61 12.78 -4.38 1.70
CA LEU A 61 14.04 -4.59 2.42
C LEU A 61 14.30 -6.08 2.68
N GLU A 62 13.33 -6.80 3.24
CA GLU A 62 13.45 -8.25 3.48
C GLU A 62 13.73 -9.02 2.18
N ASN A 63 13.07 -8.64 1.09
CA ASN A 63 13.30 -9.25 -0.22
C ASN A 63 14.71 -9.00 -0.74
N TYR A 64 15.24 -7.78 -0.61
CA TYR A 64 16.60 -7.47 -1.04
C TYR A 64 17.65 -8.19 -0.21
N ASP A 65 17.46 -8.28 1.11
CA ASP A 65 18.38 -9.05 1.97
C ASP A 65 18.43 -10.52 1.57
N ALA A 66 17.27 -11.12 1.24
CA ALA A 66 17.20 -12.48 0.72
C ALA A 66 17.91 -12.62 -0.64
N LEU A 67 17.75 -11.66 -1.55
CA LEU A 67 18.43 -11.66 -2.85
C LEU A 67 19.94 -11.51 -2.71
N ILE A 68 20.41 -10.66 -1.80
CA ILE A 68 21.83 -10.49 -1.49
C ILE A 68 22.40 -11.80 -0.96
N GLY A 69 21.74 -12.42 0.02
CA GLY A 69 22.18 -13.71 0.56
C GLY A 69 22.28 -14.78 -0.53
N LYS A 70 21.28 -14.86 -1.43
CA LYS A 70 21.33 -15.79 -2.57
C LYS A 70 22.50 -15.48 -3.52
N ALA A 71 22.70 -14.21 -3.89
CA ALA A 71 23.77 -13.80 -4.78
C ALA A 71 25.17 -14.08 -4.17
N GLU A 72 25.32 -13.90 -2.86
CA GLU A 72 26.56 -14.24 -2.16
C GLU A 72 26.84 -15.74 -2.18
N THR A 73 25.82 -16.58 -1.95
CA THR A 73 25.97 -18.03 -2.06
C THR A 73 26.33 -18.47 -3.47
N GLU A 74 25.67 -17.92 -4.48
CA GLU A 74 25.93 -18.21 -5.89
C GLU A 74 27.34 -17.78 -6.31
N LYS A 75 27.78 -16.60 -5.84
CA LYS A 75 29.15 -16.12 -6.05
C LYS A 75 30.17 -17.06 -5.42
N LEU A 76 29.93 -17.53 -4.19
CA LEU A 76 30.83 -18.46 -3.50
C LEU A 76 30.93 -19.80 -4.25
N GLU A 77 29.82 -20.31 -4.77
CA GLU A 77 29.79 -21.52 -5.60
C GLU A 77 30.57 -21.32 -6.91
N MET A 78 30.35 -20.20 -7.59
CA MET A 78 31.11 -19.83 -8.78
C MET A 78 32.62 -19.74 -8.51
N GLU A 79 33.03 -19.09 -7.41
CA GLU A 79 34.45 -18.95 -7.06
C GLU A 79 35.10 -20.30 -6.71
N ARG A 80 34.36 -21.20 -6.06
CA ARG A 80 34.84 -22.54 -5.70
C ARG A 80 34.94 -23.48 -6.91
N ASN A 81 33.99 -23.42 -7.84
CA ASN A 81 33.93 -24.37 -8.96
C ASN A 81 33.37 -23.74 -10.24
N ARG A 82 34.19 -22.89 -10.88
CA ARG A 82 33.79 -22.10 -12.07
C ARG A 82 33.27 -22.93 -13.24
N GLU A 83 33.91 -24.07 -13.54
CA GLU A 83 33.53 -24.89 -14.71
C GLU A 83 32.19 -25.60 -14.48
N SER A 84 32.00 -26.24 -13.32
CA SER A 84 30.71 -26.87 -12.96
C SER A 84 29.60 -25.84 -12.90
N PHE A 85 29.83 -24.68 -12.27
CA PHE A 85 28.84 -23.60 -12.22
C PHE A 85 28.44 -23.07 -13.62
N ALA A 86 29.40 -22.85 -14.51
CA ALA A 86 29.11 -22.42 -15.88
C ALA A 86 28.33 -23.48 -16.69
N ARG A 87 28.60 -24.78 -16.46
CA ARG A 87 27.91 -25.89 -17.13
C ARG A 87 26.51 -26.13 -16.56
N GLU A 88 26.32 -26.04 -15.25
CA GLU A 88 25.03 -26.32 -14.59
C GLU A 88 24.07 -25.14 -14.68
N SER A 89 24.54 -23.93 -14.40
CA SER A 89 23.69 -22.73 -14.36
C SER A 89 23.46 -22.12 -15.74
N TYR A 90 24.44 -22.23 -16.65
CA TYR A 90 24.42 -21.56 -17.95
C TYR A 90 24.55 -22.49 -19.16
N PHE A 91 24.65 -23.81 -18.95
CA PHE A 91 24.80 -24.81 -20.02
C PHE A 91 25.97 -24.50 -20.99
N MET A 92 27.05 -23.89 -20.48
CA MET A 92 28.21 -23.56 -21.30
C MET A 92 28.96 -24.83 -21.74
N GLN A 93 29.45 -24.83 -22.98
CA GLN A 93 30.23 -25.92 -23.59
C GLN A 93 31.55 -25.40 -24.16
N LYS A 94 32.52 -26.30 -24.35
CA LYS A 94 33.73 -25.99 -25.14
C LYS A 94 33.47 -26.20 -26.63
N ASP A 95 34.34 -25.64 -27.46
CA ASP A 95 34.22 -25.73 -28.93
C ASP A 95 34.33 -27.17 -29.45
N ASP A 96 34.90 -28.10 -28.66
CA ASP A 96 35.08 -29.51 -28.97
C ASP A 96 34.05 -30.44 -28.31
N GLU A 97 32.99 -29.89 -27.70
CA GLU A 97 31.96 -30.64 -26.98
C GLU A 97 30.55 -30.35 -27.54
N ASP A 98 29.72 -31.39 -27.69
CA ASP A 98 28.30 -31.28 -28.06
C ASP A 98 27.40 -31.51 -26.83
N VAL A 99 26.49 -30.57 -26.53
CA VAL A 99 25.53 -30.68 -25.41
C VAL A 99 24.16 -31.11 -25.90
N PHE A 100 23.59 -32.15 -25.29
CA PHE A 100 22.25 -32.65 -25.57
C PHE A 100 21.31 -32.39 -24.40
N ILE A 101 20.20 -31.68 -24.64
CA ILE A 101 19.13 -31.48 -23.65
C ILE A 101 18.01 -32.47 -23.96
N ILE A 102 17.77 -33.41 -23.05
CA ILE A 102 16.69 -34.40 -23.19
C ILE A 102 15.45 -33.84 -22.50
N VAL A 103 14.45 -33.47 -23.30
CA VAL A 103 13.12 -33.09 -22.82
C VAL A 103 12.15 -34.24 -23.04
N GLU A 104 11.38 -34.58 -22.01
CA GLU A 104 10.27 -35.53 -22.16
C GLU A 104 9.23 -34.94 -23.12
N ALA A 105 8.83 -35.74 -24.11
CA ALA A 105 7.79 -35.33 -25.04
C ALA A 105 6.48 -35.12 -24.27
N PRO A 106 5.76 -33.98 -24.48
CA PRO A 106 4.49 -33.78 -23.81
C PRO A 106 3.54 -34.92 -24.20
N ALA A 107 2.95 -35.56 -23.19
CA ALA A 107 1.91 -36.55 -23.42
C ALA A 107 0.72 -35.87 -24.09
N GLU A 108 0.44 -36.23 -25.35
CA GLU A 108 -0.74 -35.80 -26.10
C GLU A 108 -2.05 -36.28 -25.46
#